data_AF-A0A8C4QRV0-F1
#
_entry.id   AF-A0A8C4QRV0-F1
#
_cell.length_a   1.000
_cell.length_b   1.000
_cell.length_c   1.000
_cell.angle_alpha   90.00
_cell.angle_beta   90.00
_cell.angle_gamma   90.00
#
_symmetry.space_group_name_H-M   'P 1'
#
loop_
_entity.id
_entity.type
_entity.pdbx_description
1 polymer ?
#
loop_
_entity_poly.entity_id
_entity_poly.type
_entity_poly.pdbx_seq_one_letter_code
_entity_poly.pdbx_strand_id
1 'polypeptide(L)'
;MYGGTLTASAMLDVLKMMFLPEVGARKQAKKVMLVITDGETYDDKYFKTVIEESEKKDVIRFAVGVGKASEGAGKLQLEIIASKPIENHLFFVTDYRALAGILHKLQENIFIIEGESSNGTSFITELAEPGLGLHISKDVTLFGAPGMYDWTGAVLRQANGKLVTSIRDVKMKNRKATYQEASDSYIGYALSSVHLRSRRLIAAGAPRFRHTGKVMLMSLQADTGTMMLEQELLGFQLGSSFGSEMCSLDINNDGYTDMLLVSAPLYCVRGDEGRVYIPP
;
A
#
# COMPACT_ATOMS: atom_id res chain seq x y z
N MET A 1 -49.74 -0.20 16.40
CA MET A 1 -49.11 -0.35 15.07
C MET A 1 -47.77 -1.03 15.31
N TYR A 2 -47.60 -2.27 14.87
CA TYR A 2 -46.26 -2.85 14.83
C TYR A 2 -45.58 -2.28 13.58
N GLY A 3 -44.46 -1.58 13.76
CA GLY A 3 -43.61 -1.18 12.65
C GLY A 3 -42.93 -2.41 12.04
N GLY A 4 -42.84 -2.47 10.72
CA GLY A 4 -42.02 -3.46 10.01
C GLY A 4 -40.63 -2.91 9.71
N THR A 5 -39.67 -3.80 9.46
CA THR A 5 -38.31 -3.44 9.03
C THR A 5 -38.25 -3.51 7.50
N LEU A 6 -38.11 -2.34 6.85
CA LEU A 6 -38.05 -2.19 5.38
C LEU A 6 -36.66 -1.69 4.94
N THR A 7 -35.64 -2.51 5.21
CA THR A 7 -34.23 -2.15 5.02
C THR A 7 -33.90 -1.87 3.56
N ALA A 8 -34.38 -2.67 2.61
CA ALA A 8 -34.04 -2.49 1.20
C ALA A 8 -34.63 -1.18 0.66
N SER A 9 -35.86 -0.86 1.02
CA SER A 9 -36.52 0.39 0.66
C SER A 9 -35.79 1.60 1.26
N ALA A 10 -35.41 1.53 2.53
CA ALA A 10 -34.64 2.60 3.18
C ALA A 10 -33.30 2.86 2.46
N MET A 11 -32.60 1.79 2.06
CA MET A 11 -31.36 1.93 1.29
C MET A 11 -31.60 2.61 -0.07
N LEU A 12 -32.68 2.26 -0.79
CA LEU A 12 -33.03 2.92 -2.04
C LEU A 12 -33.27 4.43 -1.85
N ASP A 13 -33.94 4.82 -0.77
CA ASP A 13 -34.18 6.23 -0.46
C ASP A 13 -32.86 6.98 -0.21
N VAL A 14 -31.94 6.39 0.57
CA VAL A 14 -30.60 6.97 0.76
C VAL A 14 -29.86 7.13 -0.56
N LEU A 15 -29.88 6.12 -1.44
CA LEU A 15 -29.23 6.18 -2.76
C LEU A 15 -29.82 7.27 -3.65
N LYS A 16 -31.13 7.53 -3.55
CA LYS A 16 -31.84 8.49 -4.41
C LYS A 16 -31.79 9.91 -3.86
N MET A 17 -31.78 10.09 -2.54
CA MET A 17 -32.00 11.39 -1.90
C MET A 17 -30.75 11.93 -1.19
N MET A 18 -29.93 11.08 -0.58
CA MET A 18 -28.87 11.54 0.34
C MET A 18 -27.51 11.76 -0.34
N PHE A 19 -27.23 11.06 -1.44
CA PHE A 19 -26.00 11.25 -2.23
C PHE A 19 -26.13 12.29 -3.34
N LEU A 20 -27.05 13.24 -3.19
CA LEU A 20 -27.33 14.31 -4.14
C LEU A 20 -26.53 15.59 -3.81
N PRO A 21 -25.87 16.23 -4.79
CA PRO A 21 -25.18 17.50 -4.56
C PRO A 21 -26.07 18.59 -3.98
N GLU A 22 -27.35 18.57 -4.34
CA GLU A 22 -28.38 19.52 -3.90
C GLU A 22 -28.62 19.47 -2.39
N VAL A 23 -28.31 18.34 -1.74
CA VAL A 23 -28.40 18.17 -0.27
C VAL A 23 -27.02 18.15 0.40
N GLY A 24 -25.98 18.59 -0.31
CA GLY A 24 -24.62 18.75 0.24
C GLY A 24 -23.65 17.61 -0.05
N ALA A 25 -24.04 16.60 -0.86
CA ALA A 25 -23.11 15.54 -1.23
C ALA A 25 -22.01 16.04 -2.19
N ARG A 26 -20.75 15.77 -1.85
CA ARG A 26 -19.60 16.15 -2.69
C ARG A 26 -19.45 15.15 -3.83
N LYS A 27 -19.49 15.63 -5.08
CA LYS A 27 -19.42 14.76 -6.29
C LYS A 27 -18.17 13.89 -6.36
N GLN A 28 -17.04 14.37 -5.84
CA GLN A 28 -15.75 13.67 -5.89
C GLN A 28 -15.43 12.87 -4.61
N ALA A 29 -16.30 12.93 -3.59
CA ALA A 29 -16.08 12.16 -2.37
C ALA A 29 -16.50 10.70 -2.56
N LYS A 30 -15.77 9.79 -1.92
CA LYS A 30 -16.20 8.41 -1.77
C LYS A 30 -17.51 8.35 -1.00
N LYS A 31 -18.42 7.50 -1.45
CA LYS A 31 -19.76 7.35 -0.88
C LYS A 31 -19.81 6.07 -0.08
N VAL A 32 -20.11 6.21 1.21
CA VAL A 32 -20.20 5.09 2.15
C VAL A 32 -21.59 5.09 2.76
N MET A 33 -22.22 3.91 2.80
CA MET A 33 -23.49 3.65 3.46
C MET A 33 -23.27 2.66 4.60
N LEU A 34 -23.63 3.04 5.82
CA LEU A 34 -23.58 2.16 7.00
C LEU A 34 -25.00 1.75 7.39
N VAL A 35 -25.30 0.46 7.25
CA VAL A 35 -26.59 -0.15 7.60
C VAL A 35 -26.46 -0.85 8.94
N ILE A 36 -27.27 -0.43 9.92
CA ILE A 36 -27.31 -1.04 11.26
C ILE A 36 -28.72 -1.57 11.48
N THR A 37 -28.85 -2.87 11.73
CA THR A 37 -30.16 -3.53 11.96
C THR A 37 -30.05 -4.61 13.04
N ASP A 38 -31.10 -4.78 13.81
CA ASP A 38 -31.22 -5.77 14.89
C ASP A 38 -32.11 -6.97 14.52
N GLY A 39 -32.73 -6.96 13.34
CA GLY A 39 -33.61 -8.02 12.87
C GLY A 39 -33.69 -8.15 11.35
N GLU A 40 -34.59 -9.04 10.93
CA GLU A 40 -34.82 -9.39 9.53
C GLU A 40 -35.66 -8.32 8.82
N THR A 41 -35.36 -8.10 7.54
CA THR A 41 -36.16 -7.23 6.67
C THR A 41 -37.29 -8.01 6.01
N TYR A 42 -38.41 -7.32 5.76
CA TYR A 42 -39.61 -7.88 5.11
C TYR A 42 -39.72 -7.52 3.62
N ASP A 43 -38.71 -6.85 3.07
CA ASP A 43 -38.70 -6.31 1.70
C ASP A 43 -37.46 -6.75 0.88
N ASP A 44 -36.96 -7.94 1.20
CA ASP A 44 -35.82 -8.61 0.57
C ASP A 44 -35.89 -8.69 -0.96
N LYS A 45 -37.09 -8.76 -1.53
CA LYS A 45 -37.33 -8.70 -2.98
C LYS A 45 -36.69 -7.49 -3.69
N TYR A 46 -36.38 -6.41 -2.97
CA TYR A 46 -35.75 -5.22 -3.52
C TYR A 46 -34.22 -5.20 -3.41
N PHE A 47 -33.59 -6.18 -2.76
CA PHE A 47 -32.14 -6.21 -2.60
C PHE A 47 -31.41 -6.16 -3.93
N LYS A 48 -31.87 -6.90 -4.94
CA LYS A 48 -31.26 -6.86 -6.28
C LYS A 48 -31.14 -5.43 -6.81
N THR A 49 -32.23 -4.67 -6.75
CA THR A 49 -32.26 -3.28 -7.22
C THR A 49 -31.37 -2.38 -6.36
N VAL A 50 -31.35 -2.58 -5.03
CA VAL A 50 -30.48 -1.83 -4.12
C VAL A 50 -29.01 -2.04 -4.46
N ILE A 51 -28.59 -3.29 -4.68
CA ILE A 51 -27.21 -3.63 -4.96
C ILE A 51 -26.79 -3.05 -6.31
N GLU A 52 -27.58 -3.25 -7.36
CA GLU A 52 -27.32 -2.72 -8.70
C GLU A 52 -27.19 -1.18 -8.69
N GLU A 53 -28.10 -0.48 -8.02
CA GLU A 53 -28.04 0.99 -7.92
C GLU A 53 -26.88 1.48 -7.06
N SER A 54 -26.50 0.73 -6.01
CA SER A 54 -25.34 1.05 -5.18
C SER A 54 -24.04 0.91 -5.96
N GLU A 55 -23.88 -0.17 -6.73
CA GLU A 55 -22.71 -0.42 -7.57
C GLU A 55 -22.60 0.64 -8.68
N LYS A 56 -23.72 0.96 -9.35
CA LYS A 56 -23.77 2.02 -10.37
C LYS A 56 -23.35 3.39 -9.85
N LYS A 57 -23.59 3.66 -8.56
CA LYS A 57 -23.29 4.94 -7.92
C LYS A 57 -21.93 4.98 -7.20
N ASP A 58 -21.15 3.89 -7.29
CA ASP A 58 -19.90 3.68 -6.55
C ASP A 58 -20.08 3.88 -5.03
N VAL A 59 -21.13 3.26 -4.46
CA VAL A 59 -21.46 3.32 -3.03
C VAL A 59 -21.01 2.06 -2.33
N ILE A 60 -20.11 2.21 -1.37
CA ILE A 60 -19.61 1.13 -0.52
C ILE A 60 -20.57 0.94 0.65
N ARG A 61 -20.94 -0.30 0.93
CA ARG A 61 -21.97 -0.63 1.92
C ARG A 61 -21.37 -1.46 3.04
N PHE A 62 -21.51 -0.95 4.24
CA PHE A 62 -21.20 -1.65 5.49
C PHE A 62 -22.49 -2.12 6.16
N ALA A 63 -22.47 -3.32 6.71
CA ALA A 63 -23.58 -3.91 7.42
C ALA A 63 -23.17 -4.26 8.86
N VAL A 64 -23.98 -3.85 9.83
CA VAL A 64 -23.80 -4.18 11.25
C VAL A 64 -25.08 -4.83 11.78
N GLY A 65 -25.00 -6.13 12.05
CA GLY A 65 -26.07 -6.87 12.70
C GLY A 65 -25.97 -6.78 14.22
N VAL A 66 -27.05 -6.39 14.90
CA VAL A 66 -27.12 -6.28 16.36
C VAL A 66 -27.97 -7.40 16.94
N GLY A 67 -27.47 -8.10 17.95
CA GLY A 67 -28.21 -9.15 18.65
C GLY A 67 -28.69 -10.26 17.71
N LYS A 68 -30.02 -10.39 17.55
CA LYS A 68 -30.66 -11.48 16.79
C LYS A 68 -30.39 -11.43 15.28
N ALA A 69 -29.99 -10.29 14.74
CA ALA A 69 -29.60 -10.18 13.32
C ALA A 69 -28.32 -10.98 12.97
N SER A 70 -27.59 -11.49 13.96
CA SER A 70 -26.42 -12.36 13.74
C SER A 70 -26.77 -13.81 13.39
N GLU A 71 -28.05 -14.17 13.44
CA GLU A 71 -28.55 -15.52 13.20
C GLU A 71 -29.65 -15.53 12.12
N GLY A 72 -30.02 -16.72 11.65
CA GLY A 72 -31.20 -16.92 10.81
C GLY A 72 -31.14 -16.20 9.46
N ALA A 73 -32.31 -15.72 8.99
CA ALA A 73 -32.40 -15.03 7.72
C ALA A 73 -31.79 -13.63 7.78
N GLY A 74 -31.79 -12.98 8.94
CA GLY A 74 -31.16 -11.68 9.16
C GLY A 74 -29.67 -11.66 8.79
N LYS A 75 -28.92 -12.71 9.17
CA LYS A 75 -27.52 -12.87 8.79
C LYS A 75 -27.33 -12.89 7.27
N LEU A 76 -28.12 -13.73 6.58
CA LEU A 76 -28.04 -13.88 5.12
C LEU A 76 -28.39 -12.57 4.40
N GLN A 77 -29.37 -11.84 4.91
CA GLN A 77 -29.75 -10.54 4.37
C GLN A 77 -28.61 -9.52 4.52
N LEU A 78 -27.90 -9.53 5.65
CA LEU A 78 -26.76 -8.63 5.87
C LEU A 78 -25.55 -8.98 4.99
N GLU A 79 -25.31 -10.27 4.73
CA GLU A 79 -24.30 -10.71 3.76
C GLU A 79 -24.59 -10.22 2.34
N ILE A 80 -25.87 -10.11 1.96
CA ILE A 80 -26.29 -9.54 0.66
C ILE A 80 -26.07 -8.01 0.64
N ILE A 81 -26.38 -7.33 1.74
CA ILE A 81 -26.27 -5.87 1.86
C ILE A 81 -24.81 -5.42 1.77
N ALA A 82 -23.90 -6.11 2.47
CA ALA A 82 -22.49 -5.74 2.56
C ALA A 82 -21.79 -5.77 1.19
N SER A 83 -20.88 -4.82 0.96
CA SER A 83 -19.96 -4.88 -0.18
C SER A 83 -18.98 -6.04 -0.02
N LYS A 84 -18.44 -6.52 -1.15
CA LYS A 84 -17.33 -7.49 -1.12
C LYS A 84 -15.99 -6.76 -0.92
N PRO A 85 -15.00 -7.38 -0.25
CA PRO A 85 -15.08 -8.67 0.46
C PRO A 85 -15.88 -8.55 1.77
N ILE A 86 -16.70 -9.57 2.08
CA ILE A 86 -17.68 -9.53 3.18
C ILE A 86 -16.99 -9.37 4.54
N GLU A 87 -15.85 -10.02 4.75
CA GLU A 87 -15.06 -9.95 6.00
C GLU A 87 -14.66 -8.52 6.42
N ASN A 88 -14.57 -7.59 5.46
CA ASN A 88 -14.22 -6.20 5.74
C ASN A 88 -15.44 -5.29 5.89
N HIS A 89 -16.62 -5.75 5.50
CA HIS A 89 -17.81 -4.91 5.37
C HIS A 89 -19.00 -5.38 6.21
N LEU A 90 -18.96 -6.59 6.77
CA LEU A 90 -20.01 -7.16 7.61
C LEU A 90 -19.51 -7.39 9.03
N PHE A 91 -20.24 -6.86 10.01
CA PHE A 91 -19.93 -7.04 11.41
C PHE A 91 -21.16 -7.43 12.22
N PHE A 92 -20.93 -8.15 13.31
CA PHE A 92 -21.96 -8.53 14.27
C PHE A 92 -21.60 -8.07 15.68
N VAL A 93 -22.58 -7.51 16.39
CA VAL A 93 -22.46 -7.12 17.80
C VAL A 93 -23.56 -7.75 18.63
N THR A 94 -23.27 -7.98 19.90
CA THR A 94 -24.25 -8.49 20.86
C THR A 94 -25.29 -7.43 21.24
N ASP A 95 -24.88 -6.16 21.36
CA ASP A 95 -25.76 -5.03 21.67
C ASP A 95 -25.18 -3.70 21.15
N TYR A 96 -25.97 -2.62 21.23
CA TYR A 96 -25.57 -1.30 20.74
C TYR A 96 -24.40 -0.65 21.49
N ARG A 97 -24.07 -1.08 22.72
CA ARG A 97 -22.92 -0.55 23.48
C ARG A 97 -21.61 -1.08 22.89
N ALA A 98 -21.63 -2.31 22.36
CA ALA A 98 -20.50 -2.91 21.66
C ALA A 98 -20.20 -2.23 20.31
N LEU A 99 -21.11 -1.39 19.79
CA LEU A 99 -20.88 -0.63 18.55
C LEU A 99 -19.67 0.31 18.66
N ALA A 100 -19.36 0.83 19.85
CA ALA A 100 -18.18 1.66 20.07
C ALA A 100 -16.87 0.92 19.74
N GLY A 101 -16.80 -0.39 20.00
CA GLY A 101 -15.64 -1.22 19.66
C GLY A 101 -15.55 -1.54 18.16
N ILE A 102 -16.66 -1.45 17.44
CA ILE A 102 -16.70 -1.61 15.98
C ILE A 102 -16.37 -0.29 15.27
N LEU A 103 -16.67 0.85 15.87
CA LEU A 103 -16.38 2.16 15.26
C LEU A 103 -14.91 2.29 14.87
N HIS A 104 -13.99 1.82 15.71
CA HIS A 104 -12.56 1.78 15.41
C HIS A 104 -12.24 0.88 14.22
N LYS A 105 -12.83 -0.33 14.17
CA LYS A 105 -12.65 -1.28 13.06
C LYS A 105 -13.26 -0.76 11.75
N LEU A 106 -14.41 -0.10 11.81
CA LEU A 106 -15.03 0.57 10.67
C LEU A 106 -14.17 1.73 10.19
N GLN A 107 -13.59 2.52 11.10
CA GLN A 107 -12.66 3.59 10.75
C GLN A 107 -11.40 3.04 10.06
N GLU A 108 -10.78 1.99 10.61
CA GLU A 108 -9.63 1.31 9.99
C GLU A 108 -9.96 0.75 8.61
N ASN A 109 -11.14 0.13 8.44
CA ASN A 109 -11.57 -0.40 7.14
C ASN A 109 -11.98 0.71 6.15
N ILE A 110 -12.44 1.86 6.64
CA ILE A 110 -12.69 3.05 5.80
C ILE A 110 -11.37 3.68 5.32
N PHE A 111 -10.27 3.59 6.10
CA PHE A 111 -8.94 3.95 5.61
C PHE A 111 -8.42 3.00 4.52
N ILE A 112 -8.74 1.70 4.60
CA ILE A 112 -8.42 0.70 3.55
C ILE A 112 -9.16 1.03 2.24
N ILE A 113 -10.34 1.64 2.31
CA ILE A 113 -11.17 2.03 1.16
C ILE A 113 -10.59 3.22 0.37
N GLU A 114 -9.87 4.13 1.02
CA GLU A 114 -9.20 5.24 0.32
C GLU A 114 -8.01 4.76 -0.54
N GLY A 115 -7.63 3.48 -0.46
CA GLY A 115 -6.58 2.83 -1.25
C GLY A 115 -7.04 1.64 -2.13
N GLU A 116 -8.34 1.34 -2.24
CA GLU A 116 -8.79 0.09 -2.89
C GLU A 116 -8.79 0.16 -4.43
N SER A 117 -7.82 -0.51 -5.05
CA SER A 117 -7.82 -0.85 -6.48
C SER A 117 -8.39 -2.26 -6.68
N SER A 118 -9.72 -2.39 -6.69
CA SER A 118 -10.56 -3.47 -7.25
C SER A 118 -10.11 -4.95 -7.33
N ASN A 119 -9.10 -5.45 -6.61
CA ASN A 119 -8.77 -6.90 -6.60
C ASN A 119 -7.83 -7.40 -5.47
N GLY A 120 -7.65 -6.68 -4.36
CA GLY A 120 -6.86 -7.17 -3.23
C GLY A 120 -6.45 -6.05 -2.27
N THR A 121 -6.34 -6.39 -0.98
CA THR A 121 -5.80 -5.51 0.06
C THR A 121 -4.35 -5.18 -0.28
N SER A 122 -4.12 -4.09 -1.00
CA SER A 122 -2.78 -3.62 -1.37
C SER A 122 -2.67 -2.13 -1.11
N PHE A 123 -1.71 -1.75 -0.27
CA PHE A 123 -1.33 -0.37 -0.02
C PHE A 123 -0.38 0.07 -1.12
N ILE A 124 -0.78 1.03 -1.94
CA ILE A 124 0.02 1.49 -3.08
C ILE A 124 0.93 2.63 -2.63
N THR A 125 0.39 3.63 -1.93
CA THR A 125 1.13 4.84 -1.53
C THR A 125 0.74 5.40 -0.16
N GLU A 126 -0.26 4.83 0.50
CA GLU A 126 -0.86 5.33 1.73
C GLU A 126 0.16 5.31 2.88
N LEU A 127 0.96 4.25 2.93
CA LEU A 127 2.05 4.06 3.88
C LEU A 127 3.41 4.29 3.22
N ALA A 128 3.49 5.10 2.16
CA ALA A 128 4.69 5.22 1.33
C ALA A 128 5.96 5.60 2.09
N GLU A 129 5.83 6.41 3.16
CA GLU A 129 6.95 6.95 3.93
C GLU A 129 8.05 7.61 3.06
N PRO A 130 7.70 8.52 2.12
CA PRO A 130 8.67 9.12 1.24
C PRO A 130 9.65 10.01 2.01
N GLY A 131 10.94 9.79 1.78
CA GLY A 131 12.02 10.53 2.43
C GLY A 131 12.66 9.81 3.62
N LEU A 132 12.22 8.59 3.96
CA LEU A 132 12.96 7.75 4.93
C LEU A 132 14.39 7.50 4.44
N GLY A 133 14.53 7.15 3.16
CA GLY A 133 15.80 7.22 2.45
C GLY A 133 15.92 8.56 1.71
N LEU A 134 17.09 9.19 1.75
CA LEU A 134 17.35 10.44 1.03
C LEU A 134 18.74 10.44 0.41
N HIS A 135 18.81 10.78 -0.88
CA HIS A 135 20.10 11.03 -1.54
C HIS A 135 20.02 12.29 -2.39
N ILE A 136 20.90 13.24 -2.12
CA ILE A 136 21.00 14.51 -2.82
C ILE A 136 22.36 14.59 -3.50
N SER A 137 22.35 14.86 -4.80
CA SER A 137 23.52 15.15 -5.61
C SER A 137 23.25 16.37 -6.49
N LYS A 138 24.28 16.87 -7.21
CA LYS A 138 24.16 18.06 -8.07
C LYS A 138 23.03 17.96 -9.11
N ASP A 139 22.76 16.77 -9.63
CA ASP A 139 21.84 16.57 -10.75
C ASP A 139 20.61 15.74 -10.40
N VAL A 140 20.60 15.11 -9.22
CA VAL A 140 19.47 14.26 -8.81
C VAL A 140 19.23 14.33 -7.31
N THR A 141 17.95 14.51 -6.96
CA THR A 141 17.40 14.33 -5.62
C THR A 141 16.49 13.12 -5.64
N LEU A 142 16.77 12.16 -4.76
CA LEU A 142 16.07 10.89 -4.66
C LEU A 142 15.47 10.72 -3.26
N PHE A 143 14.24 10.26 -3.22
CA PHE A 143 13.52 9.94 -1.99
C PHE A 143 13.17 8.46 -2.01
N GLY A 144 13.58 7.76 -0.97
CA GLY A 144 13.19 6.40 -0.69
C GLY A 144 11.81 6.38 -0.05
N ALA A 145 10.98 5.45 -0.46
CA ALA A 145 9.61 5.30 0.01
C ALA A 145 9.32 3.81 0.22
N PRO A 146 9.83 3.23 1.33
CA PRO A 146 9.85 1.79 1.55
C PRO A 146 8.47 1.16 1.77
N GLY A 147 7.47 1.93 2.21
CA GLY A 147 6.12 1.41 2.42
C GLY A 147 5.21 1.49 1.20
N MET A 148 5.71 1.94 0.04
CA MET A 148 4.94 1.85 -1.21
C MET A 148 4.79 0.39 -1.65
N TYR A 149 3.63 0.06 -2.25
CA TYR A 149 3.32 -1.26 -2.80
C TYR A 149 3.50 -2.41 -1.78
N ASP A 150 2.73 -2.41 -0.70
CA ASP A 150 2.77 -3.43 0.36
C ASP A 150 4.19 -3.68 0.87
N TRP A 151 4.85 -2.58 1.25
CA TRP A 151 6.22 -2.59 1.76
C TRP A 151 7.27 -3.18 0.81
N THR A 152 6.93 -3.36 -0.46
CA THR A 152 7.92 -3.63 -1.50
C THR A 152 8.92 -2.49 -1.56
N GLY A 153 8.42 -1.26 -1.50
CA GLY A 153 9.17 -0.02 -1.53
C GLY A 153 9.47 0.46 -2.93
N ALA A 154 9.80 1.75 -3.05
CA ALA A 154 10.26 2.32 -4.30
C ALA A 154 11.11 3.58 -4.09
N VAL A 155 11.69 4.07 -5.19
CA VAL A 155 12.49 5.29 -5.22
C VAL A 155 11.79 6.32 -6.10
N LEU A 156 11.60 7.49 -5.52
CA LEU A 156 11.03 8.67 -6.15
C LEU A 156 12.17 9.64 -6.51
N ARG A 157 12.04 10.32 -7.64
CA ARG A 157 12.97 11.36 -8.07
C ARG A 157 12.26 12.70 -8.07
N GLN A 158 12.95 13.76 -7.66
CA GLN A 158 12.46 15.12 -7.88
C GLN A 158 12.71 15.55 -9.32
N ALA A 159 11.66 15.94 -10.03
CA ALA A 159 11.73 16.51 -11.38
C ALA A 159 10.72 17.67 -11.48
N ASN A 160 11.19 18.84 -11.93
CA ASN A 160 10.36 20.05 -12.10
C ASN A 160 9.52 20.41 -10.85
N GLY A 161 10.11 20.29 -9.66
CA GLY A 161 9.44 20.57 -8.38
C GLY A 161 8.41 19.51 -7.94
N LYS A 162 8.26 18.41 -8.67
CA LYS A 162 7.36 17.29 -8.33
C LYS A 162 8.16 16.02 -8.05
N LEU A 163 7.60 15.15 -7.20
CA LEU A 163 8.10 13.79 -7.03
C LEU A 163 7.51 12.90 -8.13
N VAL A 164 8.38 12.16 -8.82
CA VAL A 164 8.00 11.21 -9.86
C VAL A 164 8.50 9.84 -9.44
N THR A 165 7.60 8.85 -9.42
CA THR A 165 7.97 7.47 -9.12
C THR A 165 8.90 6.93 -10.19
N SER A 166 10.12 6.59 -9.80
CA SER A 166 11.16 6.09 -10.72
C SER A 166 11.26 4.56 -10.70
N ILE A 167 10.82 3.90 -9.63
CA ILE A 167 10.65 2.43 -9.55
C ILE A 167 9.18 2.07 -9.82
N ARG A 168 8.74 2.28 -11.06
CA ARG A 168 7.50 1.67 -11.58
C ARG A 168 7.77 0.75 -12.77
N ASP A 169 8.85 1.03 -13.49
CA ASP A 169 9.29 0.31 -14.69
C ASP A 169 10.73 -0.22 -14.52
N VAL A 170 10.98 -1.06 -13.52
CA VAL A 170 12.18 -1.89 -13.56
C VAL A 170 11.98 -2.91 -14.69
N LYS A 171 12.29 -2.50 -15.92
CA LYS A 171 12.43 -3.40 -17.06
C LYS A 171 13.69 -4.22 -16.82
N MET A 172 13.52 -5.32 -16.10
CA MET A 172 14.50 -6.39 -16.00
C MET A 172 14.87 -6.82 -17.43
N LYS A 173 16.16 -6.76 -17.77
CA LYS A 173 16.64 -7.13 -19.12
C LYS A 173 16.21 -8.53 -19.56
N ASN A 174 15.86 -9.46 -18.64
CA ASN A 174 15.52 -10.85 -18.98
C ASN A 174 14.61 -11.64 -17.98
N ARG A 175 13.90 -11.01 -17.03
CA ARG A 175 12.98 -11.74 -16.11
C ARG A 175 11.75 -10.92 -15.72
N LYS A 176 10.55 -11.52 -15.80
CA LYS A 176 9.37 -11.01 -15.07
C LYS A 176 9.59 -11.33 -13.58
N ALA A 177 10.26 -10.46 -12.84
CA ALA A 177 10.18 -10.52 -11.38
C ALA A 177 8.76 -10.06 -11.00
N THR A 178 7.91 -11.03 -10.67
CA THR A 178 6.55 -10.78 -10.19
C THR A 178 6.66 -10.01 -8.88
N TYR A 179 5.92 -8.90 -8.72
CA TYR A 179 5.88 -8.08 -7.49
C TYR A 179 5.74 -8.91 -6.19
N GLN A 180 5.13 -10.11 -6.28
CA GLN A 180 5.02 -11.06 -5.17
C GLN A 180 6.34 -11.53 -4.55
N GLU A 181 7.45 -11.58 -5.29
CA GLU A 181 8.76 -11.96 -4.71
C GLU A 181 9.44 -10.81 -3.93
N ALA A 182 8.92 -9.59 -4.04
CA ALA A 182 9.53 -8.38 -3.50
C ALA A 182 8.70 -7.72 -2.38
N SER A 183 7.55 -8.28 -1.99
CA SER A 183 6.78 -7.77 -0.84
C SER A 183 7.64 -7.76 0.42
N ASP A 184 7.41 -6.76 1.29
CA ASP A 184 8.17 -6.53 2.53
C ASP A 184 9.70 -6.37 2.36
N SER A 185 10.17 -5.93 1.19
CA SER A 185 11.61 -5.78 0.91
C SER A 185 12.20 -4.45 1.38
N TYR A 186 11.36 -3.42 1.55
CA TYR A 186 11.75 -2.05 1.94
C TYR A 186 12.71 -1.40 0.94
N ILE A 187 12.44 -1.53 -0.36
CA ILE A 187 13.23 -0.86 -1.40
C ILE A 187 13.23 0.65 -1.16
N GLY A 188 14.41 1.24 -1.21
CA GLY A 188 14.59 2.67 -0.97
C GLY A 188 14.80 3.00 0.51
N TYR A 189 14.94 2.01 1.39
CA TYR A 189 15.32 2.26 2.78
C TYR A 189 16.59 3.11 2.90
N ALA A 190 17.60 2.81 2.07
CA ALA A 190 18.80 3.60 1.92
C ALA A 190 19.11 3.87 0.45
N LEU A 191 19.72 5.02 0.17
CA LEU A 191 20.03 5.48 -1.17
C LEU A 191 21.45 6.02 -1.27
N SER A 192 22.12 5.70 -2.38
CA SER A 192 23.38 6.32 -2.78
C SER A 192 23.44 6.45 -4.30
N SER A 193 24.47 7.10 -4.82
CA SER A 193 24.79 7.08 -6.24
C SER A 193 26.25 6.76 -6.49
N VAL A 194 26.51 6.02 -7.57
CA VAL A 194 27.85 5.62 -8.03
C VAL A 194 28.11 6.36 -9.33
N HIS A 195 29.12 7.23 -9.34
CA HIS A 195 29.49 8.02 -10.52
C HIS A 195 30.56 7.29 -11.32
N LEU A 196 30.19 6.72 -12.47
CA LEU A 196 31.11 6.08 -13.40
C LEU A 196 31.45 7.05 -14.54
N ARG A 197 32.56 6.79 -15.23
CA ARG A 197 33.06 7.64 -16.35
C ARG A 197 32.04 7.97 -17.43
N SER A 198 31.14 7.04 -17.73
CA SER A 198 30.16 7.19 -18.81
C SER A 198 28.75 7.46 -18.31
N ARG A 199 28.45 7.21 -17.03
CA ARG A 199 27.08 7.22 -16.49
C ARG A 199 27.06 7.21 -14.97
N ARG A 200 25.93 7.62 -14.39
CA ARG A 200 25.66 7.49 -12.96
C ARG A 200 24.72 6.31 -12.73
N LEU A 201 25.04 5.48 -11.74
CA LEU A 201 24.14 4.47 -11.21
C LEU A 201 23.56 4.95 -9.88
N ILE A 202 22.33 4.57 -9.60
CA ILE A 202 21.65 4.80 -8.33
C ILE A 202 21.61 3.47 -7.59
N ALA A 203 22.09 3.49 -6.37
CA ALA A 203 22.06 2.35 -5.47
C ALA A 203 20.84 2.49 -4.54
N ALA A 204 19.97 1.48 -4.53
CA ALA A 204 18.84 1.40 -3.62
C ALA A 204 18.92 0.15 -2.75
N GLY A 205 18.89 0.35 -1.44
CA GLY A 205 18.87 -0.70 -0.43
C GLY A 205 17.48 -1.27 -0.23
N ALA A 206 17.42 -2.58 -0.02
CA ALA A 206 16.23 -3.35 0.31
C ALA A 206 16.58 -4.34 1.43
N PRO A 207 16.82 -3.87 2.66
CA PRO A 207 17.43 -4.65 3.73
C PRO A 207 16.60 -5.86 4.20
N ARG A 208 15.30 -5.89 3.87
CA ARG A 208 14.40 -7.00 4.22
C ARG A 208 14.15 -7.98 3.08
N PHE A 209 14.68 -7.74 1.89
CA PHE A 209 14.51 -8.64 0.74
C PHE A 209 14.91 -10.07 1.13
N ARG A 210 13.96 -11.02 1.04
CA ARG A 210 14.11 -12.43 1.45
C ARG A 210 14.72 -12.61 2.85
N HIS A 211 14.49 -11.64 3.73
CA HIS A 211 15.06 -11.54 5.07
C HIS A 211 16.59 -11.52 5.15
N THR A 212 17.33 -11.44 4.05
CA THR A 212 18.81 -11.32 4.06
C THR A 212 19.29 -9.94 3.64
N GLY A 213 18.52 -9.26 2.80
CA GLY A 213 18.82 -7.94 2.27
C GLY A 213 19.39 -7.96 0.85
N LYS A 214 19.23 -6.84 0.14
CA LYS A 214 19.67 -6.66 -1.24
C LYS A 214 20.01 -5.19 -1.52
N VAL A 215 20.95 -4.96 -2.43
CA VAL A 215 21.17 -3.65 -3.06
C VAL A 215 20.95 -3.76 -4.56
N MET A 216 20.22 -2.81 -5.12
CA MET A 216 19.96 -2.70 -6.56
C MET A 216 20.72 -1.51 -7.13
N LEU A 217 21.52 -1.75 -8.17
CA LEU A 217 22.18 -0.71 -8.94
C LEU A 217 21.40 -0.48 -10.23
N MET A 218 20.93 0.74 -10.43
CA MET A 218 20.04 1.12 -11.52
C MET A 218 20.60 2.29 -12.31
N SER A 219 20.48 2.26 -13.63
CA SER A 219 20.78 3.41 -14.50
C SER A 219 19.50 4.19 -14.79
N LEU A 220 19.59 5.52 -14.73
CA LEU A 220 18.49 6.40 -15.12
C LEU A 220 18.53 6.61 -16.64
N GLN A 221 17.45 6.23 -17.31
CA GLN A 221 17.29 6.42 -18.75
C GLN A 221 16.84 7.86 -19.02
N ALA A 222 17.65 8.62 -19.77
CA ALA A 222 17.45 10.06 -19.97
C ALA A 222 16.21 10.39 -20.83
N ASP A 223 15.84 9.49 -21.73
CA ASP A 223 14.71 9.62 -22.65
C ASP A 223 13.34 9.45 -21.99
N THR A 224 13.25 8.52 -21.05
CA THR A 224 12.00 8.06 -20.43
C THR A 224 11.92 8.44 -18.96
N GLY A 225 13.04 8.83 -18.32
CA GLY A 225 13.13 9.05 -16.88
C GLY A 225 12.97 7.77 -16.06
N THR A 226 13.02 6.60 -16.70
CA THR A 226 12.84 5.28 -16.08
C THR A 226 14.15 4.76 -15.50
N MET A 227 14.05 3.90 -14.49
CA MET A 227 15.20 3.26 -13.86
C MET A 227 15.36 1.85 -14.40
N MET A 228 16.49 1.56 -15.06
CA MET A 228 16.82 0.22 -15.53
C MET A 228 17.74 -0.45 -14.53
N LEU A 229 17.35 -1.63 -14.03
CA LEU A 229 18.23 -2.44 -13.19
C LEU A 229 19.41 -2.95 -13.99
N GLU A 230 20.61 -2.70 -13.48
CA GLU A 230 21.87 -3.14 -14.09
C GLU A 230 22.49 -4.30 -13.29
N GLN A 231 22.42 -4.25 -11.96
CA GLN A 231 23.03 -5.26 -11.09
C GLN A 231 22.28 -5.37 -9.76
N GLU A 232 22.31 -6.57 -9.19
CA GLU A 232 21.85 -6.85 -7.82
C GLU A 232 23.01 -7.40 -6.99
N LEU A 233 23.12 -6.91 -5.77
CA LEU A 233 24.03 -7.43 -4.75
C LEU A 233 23.18 -8.05 -3.65
N LEU A 234 23.38 -9.34 -3.37
CA LEU A 234 22.56 -10.09 -2.42
C LEU A 234 23.29 -10.25 -1.08
N GLY A 235 22.57 -10.03 0.01
CA GLY A 235 23.03 -10.35 1.36
C GLY A 235 22.98 -11.85 1.63
N PHE A 236 23.95 -12.35 2.41
CA PHE A 236 24.12 -13.78 2.67
C PHE A 236 23.47 -14.27 3.96
N GLN A 237 23.47 -13.45 5.03
CA GLN A 237 22.99 -13.86 6.35
C GLN A 237 21.57 -13.36 6.60
N LEU A 238 20.70 -14.26 7.06
CA LEU A 238 19.34 -13.93 7.47
C LEU A 238 19.36 -12.95 8.65
N GLY A 239 18.53 -11.91 8.57
CA GLY A 239 18.42 -10.86 9.56
C GLY A 239 19.57 -9.84 9.54
N SER A 240 20.58 -10.02 8.67
CA SER A 240 21.77 -9.15 8.69
C SER A 240 21.54 -7.71 8.22
N SER A 241 20.37 -7.46 7.62
CA SER A 241 19.96 -6.14 7.13
C SER A 241 20.93 -5.60 6.06
N PHE A 242 21.38 -6.46 5.14
CA PHE A 242 22.31 -6.06 4.08
C PHE A 242 21.70 -4.97 3.18
N GLY A 243 22.39 -3.85 3.04
CA GLY A 243 21.92 -2.70 2.26
C GLY A 243 21.08 -1.69 3.03
N SER A 244 21.05 -1.73 4.37
CA SER A 244 20.36 -0.71 5.17
C SER A 244 21.07 0.64 5.23
N GLU A 245 22.36 0.69 4.87
CA GLU A 245 23.17 1.90 4.70
C GLU A 245 24.19 1.66 3.59
N MET A 246 24.50 2.70 2.82
CA MET A 246 25.46 2.66 1.71
C MET A 246 26.25 3.95 1.61
N CYS A 247 27.52 3.87 1.22
CA CYS A 247 28.38 5.03 1.05
C CYS A 247 29.25 4.89 -0.20
N SER A 248 29.15 5.85 -1.12
CA SER A 248 30.03 5.91 -2.28
C SER A 248 31.26 6.75 -1.96
N LEU A 249 32.43 6.25 -2.36
CA LEU A 249 33.73 6.86 -2.09
C LEU A 249 34.47 7.12 -3.40
N ASP A 250 34.98 8.34 -3.53
CA ASP A 250 35.98 8.76 -4.51
C ASP A 250 37.28 8.98 -3.71
N ILE A 251 38.17 8.00 -3.74
CA ILE A 251 39.37 7.93 -2.88
C ILE A 251 40.49 8.76 -3.50
N ASN A 252 40.59 8.76 -4.83
CA ASN A 252 41.63 9.47 -5.56
C ASN A 252 41.21 10.92 -5.95
N ASN A 253 39.96 11.30 -5.68
CA ASN A 253 39.38 12.61 -5.98
C ASN A 253 39.41 12.94 -7.48
N ASP A 254 39.21 11.93 -8.34
CA ASP A 254 39.13 12.10 -9.80
C ASP A 254 37.70 12.44 -10.29
N GLY A 255 36.75 12.50 -9.35
CA GLY A 255 35.35 12.77 -9.58
C GLY A 255 34.50 11.53 -9.79
N TYR A 256 35.10 10.34 -9.91
CA TYR A 256 34.42 9.06 -10.09
C TYR A 256 34.40 8.25 -8.80
N THR A 257 33.37 7.45 -8.63
CA THR A 257 33.27 6.55 -7.48
C THR A 257 34.21 5.37 -7.67
N ASP A 258 35.22 5.28 -6.81
CA ASP A 258 36.15 4.15 -6.73
C ASP A 258 35.51 2.95 -6.01
N MET A 259 34.74 3.21 -4.95
CA MET A 259 34.16 2.16 -4.11
C MET A 259 32.74 2.49 -3.65
N LEU A 260 31.89 1.47 -3.60
CA LEU A 260 30.61 1.50 -2.89
C LEU A 260 30.73 0.64 -1.64
N LEU A 261 30.55 1.22 -0.46
CA LEU A 261 30.43 0.48 0.79
C LEU A 261 28.97 0.09 1.03
N VAL A 262 28.72 -1.16 1.42
CA VAL A 262 27.38 -1.67 1.74
C VAL A 262 27.38 -2.28 3.13
N SER A 263 26.51 -1.79 4.02
CA SER A 263 26.41 -2.29 5.39
C SER A 263 25.58 -3.57 5.50
N ALA A 264 25.87 -4.37 6.52
CA ALA A 264 25.00 -5.38 7.10
C ALA A 264 25.14 -5.29 8.63
N PRO A 265 24.50 -4.31 9.27
CA PRO A 265 24.76 -3.96 10.67
C PRO A 265 24.34 -5.05 11.65
N LEU A 266 23.35 -5.86 11.29
CA LEU A 266 22.84 -6.95 12.12
C LEU A 266 23.51 -8.29 11.79
N TYR A 267 24.56 -8.29 10.96
CA TYR A 267 25.37 -9.48 10.75
C TYR A 267 26.02 -9.90 12.07
N CYS A 268 25.92 -11.17 12.43
CA CYS A 268 26.54 -11.70 13.64
C CYS A 268 27.23 -13.05 13.37
N VAL A 269 28.48 -13.20 13.82
CA VAL A 269 29.17 -14.49 13.89
C VAL A 269 29.94 -14.58 15.21
N ARG A 270 29.49 -15.48 16.11
CA ARG A 270 30.20 -15.81 17.38
C ARG A 270 30.58 -14.58 18.23
N GLY A 271 29.73 -13.56 18.28
CA GLY A 271 29.96 -12.32 19.05
C GLY A 271 30.62 -11.19 18.27
N ASP A 272 31.09 -11.42 17.04
CA ASP A 272 31.45 -10.34 16.12
C ASP A 272 30.19 -9.83 15.42
N GLU A 273 29.86 -8.56 15.63
CA GLU A 273 28.65 -7.91 15.14
C GLU A 273 28.96 -6.84 14.08
N GLY A 274 28.08 -6.73 13.09
CA GLY A 274 28.19 -5.78 11.99
C GLY A 274 29.23 -6.18 10.94
N ARG A 275 28.90 -5.87 9.68
CA ARG A 275 29.84 -5.96 8.55
C ARG A 275 29.62 -4.77 7.62
N VAL A 276 30.71 -4.37 6.96
CA VAL A 276 30.68 -3.49 5.79
C VAL A 276 31.35 -4.25 4.66
N TYR A 277 30.64 -4.41 3.55
CA TYR A 277 31.10 -5.08 2.36
C TYR A 277 31.59 -4.04 1.35
N ILE A 278 32.62 -4.44 0.61
CA ILE A 278 33.11 -3.76 -0.58
C ILE A 278 32.76 -4.70 -1.74
N PRO A 279 31.62 -4.47 -2.42
CA PRO A 279 31.21 -5.28 -3.56
C PRO A 279 32.22 -5.11 -4.71
N PRO A 280 32.41 -6.18 -5.51
CA PRO A 280 33.27 -6.13 -6.70
C PRO A 280 32.70 -5.20 -7.80
#